data_AF-A0A7G8HB96-F1
#
_entry.id   AF-A0A7G8HB96-F1
#
_cell.length_a   1.000
_cell.length_b   1.000
_cell.length_c   1.000
_cell.angle_alpha   90.00
_cell.angle_beta   90.00
_cell.angle_gamma   90.00
#
_symmetry.space_group_name_H-M   'P 1'
#
loop_
_entity.id
_entity.type
_entity.pdbx_description
1 polymer ?
#
loop_
_entity_poly.entity_id
_entity_poly.type
_entity_poly.pdbx_seq_one_letter_code
_entity_poly.pdbx_strand_id
1 'polypeptide(L)'
;MKKTFHTIVLVAASLGLASSSSWAQQYSDEVMKICKEARDFLGCAKAFSDEPASVKQEKENNPEQCNDEGWCKATAGTDVFGLPKVVGWNYKSLDNGIHYVSPKFYKIKHKGRSNRYLARKYVWHYYQDATPATSGYYKTVSSGKRKCGYYPNGSYYCYTTAPKKVWVPGKPGRSGGSRVTHYTWVNDCEDKTYAYYYSGKLKGKWKKGRTVDECKQIDEFSRLNLKL
;
A
#
# COMPACT_ATOMS: atom_id res chain seq x y z
N MET A 1 47.35 32.57 -38.12
CA MET A 1 46.46 33.03 -37.03
C MET A 1 46.09 31.83 -36.17
N LYS A 2 46.78 31.63 -35.03
CA LYS A 2 46.54 30.52 -34.10
C LYS A 2 45.50 30.99 -33.07
N LYS A 3 44.32 30.36 -33.03
CA LYS A 3 43.31 30.62 -32.00
C LYS A 3 43.49 29.63 -30.86
N THR A 4 44.01 30.12 -29.75
CA THR A 4 44.05 29.46 -28.44
C THR A 4 42.63 29.45 -27.87
N PHE A 5 42.04 28.27 -27.69
CA PHE A 5 40.81 28.09 -26.91
C PHE A 5 41.19 27.84 -25.46
N HIS A 6 40.78 28.73 -24.56
CA HIS A 6 40.81 28.51 -23.12
C HIS A 6 39.57 27.69 -22.73
N THR A 7 39.82 26.47 -22.23
CA THR A 7 38.78 25.63 -21.62
C THR A 7 38.57 26.11 -20.19
N ILE A 8 37.46 26.80 -19.95
CA ILE A 8 36.98 27.10 -18.59
C ILE A 8 36.21 25.88 -18.08
N VAL A 9 36.78 25.18 -17.10
CA VAL A 9 36.10 24.12 -16.36
C VAL A 9 35.23 24.76 -15.29
N LEU A 10 33.93 24.87 -15.57
CA LEU A 10 32.91 25.19 -14.56
C LEU A 10 32.62 23.91 -13.75
N VAL A 11 33.13 23.87 -12.52
CA VAL A 11 32.74 22.86 -11.53
C VAL A 11 31.32 23.21 -11.07
N ALA A 12 30.33 22.58 -11.69
CA ALA A 12 28.96 22.59 -11.18
C ALA A 12 28.91 21.69 -9.94
N ALA A 13 28.98 22.30 -8.75
CA ALA A 13 28.60 21.65 -7.51
C ALA A 13 27.08 21.45 -7.52
N SER A 14 26.62 20.34 -8.08
CA SER A 14 25.25 19.87 -7.90
C SER A 14 25.10 19.42 -6.45
N LEU A 15 24.60 20.33 -5.61
CA LEU A 15 23.92 19.98 -4.36
C LEU A 15 22.72 19.10 -4.74
N GLY A 16 22.95 17.79 -4.76
CA GLY A 16 21.88 16.80 -4.80
C GLY A 16 21.08 16.93 -3.51
N LEU A 17 19.98 17.67 -3.59
CA LEU A 17 18.90 17.58 -2.61
C LEU A 17 18.45 16.12 -2.61
N ALA A 18 18.87 15.38 -1.58
CA ALA A 18 18.29 14.10 -1.24
C ALA A 18 16.79 14.36 -0.97
N SER A 19 15.93 13.92 -1.90
CA SER A 19 14.49 13.90 -1.71
C SER A 19 14.14 12.80 -0.71
N SER A 20 14.32 13.12 0.57
CA SER A 20 13.71 12.39 1.67
C SER A 20 12.19 12.47 1.53
N SER A 21 11.52 11.32 1.65
CA SER A 21 10.06 11.19 1.60
C SER A 21 9.38 12.23 2.51
N SER A 22 8.53 13.07 1.94
CA SER A 22 8.03 14.34 2.51
C SER A 22 7.12 14.21 3.75
N TRP A 23 6.69 13.01 4.14
CA TRP A 23 5.77 12.83 5.28
C TRP A 23 6.49 12.64 6.62
N ALA A 24 7.67 12.02 6.62
CA ALA A 24 8.47 11.83 7.85
C ALA A 24 9.14 13.13 8.34
N GLN A 25 9.18 14.16 7.49
CA GLN A 25 9.67 15.50 7.83
C GLN A 25 8.55 16.44 8.30
N GLN A 26 7.30 15.98 8.36
CA GLN A 26 6.15 16.86 8.53
C GLN A 26 5.67 17.01 9.99
N TYR A 27 6.10 16.13 10.90
CA TYR A 27 5.67 16.12 12.29
C TYR A 27 6.86 16.02 13.25
N SER A 28 6.82 16.71 14.39
CA SER A 28 7.91 16.70 15.38
C SER A 28 7.97 15.38 16.15
N ASP A 29 9.14 15.03 16.70
CA ASP A 29 9.33 13.81 17.53
C ASP A 29 8.39 13.78 18.75
N GLU A 30 7.97 14.94 19.25
CA GLU A 30 6.98 15.08 20.32
C GLU A 30 5.59 14.65 19.86
N VAL A 31 5.16 15.10 18.68
CA VAL A 31 3.92 14.64 18.04
C VAL A 31 3.99 13.13 17.80
N MET A 32 5.14 12.63 17.31
CA MET A 32 5.36 11.19 17.15
C MET A 32 5.20 10.45 18.48
N LYS A 33 5.76 10.96 19.58
CA LYS A 33 5.71 10.33 20.92
C LYS A 33 4.30 10.32 21.51
N ILE A 34 3.58 11.45 21.43
CA ILE A 34 2.21 11.58 21.95
C ILE A 34 1.25 10.72 21.13
N CYS A 35 1.41 10.71 19.81
CA CYS A 35 0.49 10.04 18.92
C CYS A 35 0.82 8.58 18.65
N LYS A 36 1.99 8.10 19.08
CA LYS A 36 2.45 6.71 18.91
C LYS A 36 1.44 5.67 19.38
N GLU A 37 0.81 5.93 20.52
CA GLU A 37 -0.19 5.04 21.13
C GLU A 37 -1.62 5.36 20.68
N ALA A 38 -1.81 6.46 19.95
CA ALA A 38 -3.12 6.83 19.44
C ALA A 38 -3.60 5.80 18.41
N ARG A 39 -4.84 5.34 18.58
CA ARG A 39 -5.52 4.47 17.61
C ARG A 39 -5.58 5.10 16.21
N ASP A 40 -5.62 6.42 16.15
CA ASP A 40 -5.50 7.23 14.94
C ASP A 40 -4.28 8.14 15.03
N PHE A 41 -3.10 7.58 14.72
CA PHE A 41 -1.83 8.31 14.73
C PHE A 41 -1.89 9.60 13.92
N LEU A 42 -2.45 9.56 12.71
CA LEU A 42 -2.44 10.70 11.79
C LEU A 42 -3.45 11.79 12.20
N GLY A 43 -4.61 11.39 12.73
CA GLY A 43 -5.59 12.33 13.30
C GLY A 43 -5.03 13.02 14.55
N CYS A 44 -4.36 12.25 15.42
CA CYS A 44 -3.62 12.81 16.55
C CYS A 44 -2.51 13.75 16.05
N ALA A 45 -1.69 13.31 15.09
CA ALA A 45 -0.56 14.09 14.62
C ALA A 45 -1.00 15.44 14.06
N LYS A 46 -2.06 15.44 13.23
CA LYS A 46 -2.70 16.67 12.70
C LYS A 46 -3.19 17.59 13.80
N ALA A 47 -3.80 17.07 14.86
CA ALA A 47 -4.30 17.89 15.97
C ALA A 47 -3.18 18.62 16.74
N PHE A 48 -1.96 18.07 16.77
CA PHE A 48 -0.79 18.70 17.38
C PHE A 48 0.10 19.45 16.38
N SER A 49 -0.26 19.45 15.09
CA SER A 49 0.51 20.13 14.03
C SER A 49 0.26 21.63 13.97
N ASP A 50 -0.81 22.11 14.62
CA ASP A 50 -1.27 23.51 14.56
C ASP A 50 -0.56 24.42 15.59
N GLU A 51 0.33 23.89 16.43
CA GLU A 51 1.21 24.70 17.29
C GLU A 51 2.66 24.69 16.78
N PRO A 52 3.31 25.87 16.62
CA PRO A 52 4.68 25.94 16.14
C PRO A 52 5.65 25.52 17.25
N ALA A 53 5.92 24.22 17.37
CA ALA A 53 6.90 23.71 18.32
C ALA A 53 8.33 24.06 17.87
N SER A 54 8.91 25.03 18.57
CA SER A 54 10.30 25.41 18.48
C SER A 54 11.21 24.43 19.23
N VAL A 55 12.27 23.99 18.54
CA VAL A 55 13.59 23.56 19.04
C VAL A 55 13.75 22.18 19.74
N LYS A 56 14.88 21.56 19.36
CA LYS A 56 15.75 20.57 20.03
C LYS A 56 15.49 19.11 19.68
N GLN A 57 16.25 18.66 18.68
CA GLN A 57 16.51 17.26 18.35
C GLN A 57 17.19 16.55 19.54
N GLU A 58 16.48 15.65 20.19
CA GLU A 58 17.11 14.61 21.01
C GLU A 58 17.26 13.34 20.16
N LYS A 59 18.50 13.07 19.76
CA LYS A 59 18.94 11.83 19.13
C LYS A 59 18.75 10.66 20.10
N GLU A 60 17.83 9.76 19.81
CA GLU A 60 17.78 8.42 20.43
C GLU A 60 18.36 7.34 19.48
N ASN A 61 19.67 7.12 19.64
CA ASN A 61 20.35 5.82 19.82
C ASN A 61 20.04 4.63 18.88
N ASN A 62 20.28 4.80 17.59
CA ASN A 62 21.22 4.02 16.76
C ASN A 62 20.90 4.41 15.31
N PRO A 63 21.80 5.06 14.55
CA PRO A 63 21.52 5.30 13.15
C PRO A 63 21.37 3.94 12.47
N GLU A 64 20.14 3.55 12.16
CA GLU A 64 19.89 2.36 11.35
C GLU A 64 20.74 2.51 10.09
N GLN A 65 21.56 1.50 9.81
CA GLN A 65 22.45 1.54 8.66
C GLN A 65 21.60 1.49 7.40
N CYS A 66 21.52 2.63 6.72
CA CYS A 66 20.86 2.79 5.44
C CYS A 66 21.92 2.88 4.35
N ASN A 67 21.66 2.25 3.20
CA ASN A 67 22.49 2.46 2.01
C ASN A 67 22.08 3.74 1.26
N ASP A 68 22.87 4.11 0.24
CA ASP A 68 22.63 5.31 -0.59
C ASP A 68 21.29 5.26 -1.34
N GLU A 69 20.72 4.08 -1.52
CA GLU A 69 19.40 3.88 -2.13
C GLU A 69 18.23 4.06 -1.13
N GLY A 70 18.52 4.34 0.14
CA GLY A 70 17.53 4.52 1.20
C GLY A 70 16.93 3.22 1.74
N TRP A 71 17.60 2.08 1.53
CA TRP A 71 17.27 0.81 2.18
C TRP A 71 17.99 0.72 3.52
N CYS A 72 17.22 0.56 4.59
CA CYS A 72 17.71 0.48 5.96
C CYS A 72 17.51 -0.94 6.52
N LYS A 73 18.40 -1.39 7.39
CA LYS A 73 18.21 -2.65 8.13
C LYS A 73 17.38 -2.40 9.39
N ALA A 74 16.21 -3.04 9.47
CA ALA A 74 15.29 -2.88 10.59
C ALA A 74 15.86 -3.46 11.89
N THR A 75 15.99 -2.61 12.90
CA THR A 75 16.29 -3.00 14.30
C THR A 75 15.00 -3.05 15.12
N ALA A 76 15.10 -3.46 16.39
CA ALA A 76 13.96 -3.47 17.30
C ALA A 76 13.42 -2.05 17.49
N GLY A 77 12.08 -1.91 17.51
CA GLY A 77 11.42 -0.61 17.68
C GLY A 77 10.10 -0.55 16.92
N THR A 78 9.53 0.66 16.87
CA THR A 78 8.32 0.97 16.11
C THR A 78 8.66 1.87 14.93
N ASP A 79 7.87 1.78 13.87
CA ASP A 79 7.96 2.67 12.72
C ASP A 79 7.07 3.92 12.87
N VAL A 80 7.02 4.73 11.82
CA VAL A 80 6.26 5.99 11.78
C VAL A 80 4.74 5.80 11.89
N PHE A 81 4.24 4.58 11.73
CA PHE A 81 2.83 4.24 11.87
C PHE A 81 2.50 3.65 13.26
N GLY A 82 3.46 3.67 14.19
CA GLY A 82 3.34 3.05 15.50
C GLY A 82 3.36 1.52 15.45
N LEU A 83 3.75 0.92 14.32
CA LEU A 83 3.76 -0.53 14.13
C LEU A 83 5.15 -1.10 14.45
N PRO A 84 5.26 -2.30 15.04
CA PRO A 84 6.54 -2.91 15.34
C PRO A 84 7.31 -3.21 14.05
N LYS A 85 8.58 -2.77 14.00
CA LYS A 85 9.46 -3.02 12.85
C LYS A 85 9.72 -4.52 12.67
N VAL A 86 9.88 -4.95 11.41
CA VAL A 86 10.21 -6.35 11.09
C VAL A 86 11.71 -6.58 11.24
N VAL A 87 12.15 -6.90 12.46
CA VAL A 87 13.57 -7.02 12.83
C VAL A 87 14.34 -7.94 11.87
N GLY A 88 15.50 -7.46 11.42
CA GLY A 88 16.41 -8.18 10.53
C GLY A 88 16.02 -8.14 9.05
N TRP A 89 14.92 -7.46 8.69
CA TRP A 89 14.55 -7.22 7.30
C TRP A 89 15.10 -5.89 6.81
N ASN A 90 15.27 -5.77 5.49
CA ASN A 90 15.56 -4.47 4.89
C ASN A 90 14.25 -3.75 4.67
N TYR A 91 14.21 -2.44 4.88
CA TYR A 91 13.02 -1.64 4.67
C TYR A 91 13.32 -0.33 3.97
N LYS A 92 12.31 0.22 3.31
CA LYS A 92 12.37 1.53 2.68
C LYS A 92 11.04 2.26 2.88
N SER A 93 11.12 3.54 3.23
CA SER A 93 9.97 4.43 3.26
C SER A 93 9.66 4.90 1.83
N LEU A 94 8.44 4.68 1.38
CA LEU A 94 7.89 5.15 0.10
C LEU A 94 6.64 5.99 0.36
N ASP A 95 6.16 6.72 -0.66
CA ASP A 95 5.00 7.62 -0.54
C ASP A 95 3.73 6.93 -0.01
N ASN A 96 3.59 5.63 -0.28
CA ASN A 96 2.44 4.83 0.15
C ASN A 96 2.69 4.03 1.42
N GLY A 97 3.81 4.24 2.13
CA GLY A 97 4.14 3.59 3.39
C GLY A 97 5.51 2.92 3.42
N ILE A 98 5.74 2.10 4.44
CA ILE A 98 7.02 1.43 4.67
C ILE A 98 6.97 0.00 4.14
N HIS A 99 7.92 -0.32 3.26
CA HIS A 99 8.03 -1.63 2.63
C HIS A 99 9.21 -2.39 3.22
N TYR A 100 8.92 -3.46 3.95
CA TYR A 100 9.89 -4.42 4.44
C TYR A 100 10.04 -5.57 3.46
N VAL A 101 11.29 -5.97 3.23
CA VAL A 101 11.68 -7.02 2.30
C VAL A 101 12.54 -8.03 3.03
N SER A 102 12.12 -9.30 2.97
CA SER A 102 12.87 -10.41 3.57
C SER A 102 14.25 -10.50 2.91
N PRO A 103 15.34 -10.63 3.70
CA PRO A 103 16.66 -10.90 3.14
C PRO A 103 16.75 -12.32 2.55
N LYS A 104 15.86 -13.22 2.99
CA LYS A 104 15.81 -14.61 2.54
C LYS A 104 14.89 -14.79 1.35
N PHE A 105 15.34 -15.62 0.41
CA PHE A 105 14.53 -16.20 -0.65
C PHE A 105 14.08 -17.62 -0.31
N TYR A 106 13.04 -18.07 -1.00
CA TYR A 106 12.44 -19.38 -0.81
C TYR A 106 12.10 -20.02 -2.15
N LYS A 107 12.14 -21.35 -2.21
CA LYS A 107 11.65 -22.12 -3.36
C LYS A 107 10.24 -22.66 -3.10
N ILE A 108 9.41 -22.70 -4.13
CA ILE A 108 8.02 -23.19 -4.03
C ILE A 108 7.87 -24.48 -4.84
N LYS A 109 7.27 -25.50 -4.20
CA LYS A 109 6.90 -26.75 -4.87
C LYS A 109 5.55 -26.59 -5.58
N HIS A 110 5.51 -26.80 -6.89
CA HIS A 110 4.30 -26.80 -7.69
C HIS A 110 4.33 -27.95 -8.69
N LYS A 111 3.25 -28.75 -8.74
CA LYS A 111 3.11 -29.92 -9.64
C LYS A 111 4.35 -30.84 -9.65
N GLY A 112 4.88 -31.14 -8.46
CA GLY A 112 6.05 -32.01 -8.30
C GLY A 112 7.41 -31.33 -8.45
N ARG A 113 7.49 -30.16 -9.09
CA ARG A 113 8.75 -29.41 -9.31
C ARG A 113 8.98 -28.39 -8.20
N SER A 114 10.21 -28.26 -7.70
CA SER A 114 10.56 -27.33 -6.61
C SER A 114 11.51 -26.21 -6.98
N ASN A 115 12.07 -26.23 -8.19
CA ASN A 115 13.12 -25.33 -8.66
C ASN A 115 12.67 -24.39 -9.78
N ARG A 116 11.36 -24.22 -9.95
CA ARG A 116 10.79 -23.30 -10.96
C ARG A 116 10.40 -21.94 -10.38
N TYR A 117 9.87 -21.93 -9.16
CA TYR A 117 9.26 -20.76 -8.57
C TYR A 117 10.07 -20.27 -7.37
N LEU A 118 10.65 -19.08 -7.53
CA LEU A 118 11.34 -18.34 -6.49
C LEU A 118 10.35 -17.43 -5.78
N ALA A 119 10.48 -17.28 -4.47
CA ALA A 119 9.63 -16.40 -3.70
C ALA A 119 10.41 -15.55 -2.70
N ARG A 120 9.87 -14.36 -2.47
CA ARG A 120 10.37 -13.43 -1.45
C ARG A 120 9.20 -12.81 -0.71
N LYS A 121 9.30 -12.77 0.62
CA LYS A 121 8.26 -12.23 1.50
C LYS A 121 8.44 -10.73 1.66
N TYR A 122 7.31 -10.04 1.74
CA TYR A 122 7.21 -8.61 1.95
C TYR A 122 6.18 -8.31 3.04
N VAL A 123 6.44 -7.23 3.78
CA VAL A 123 5.47 -6.63 4.71
C VAL A 123 5.36 -5.15 4.35
N TRP A 124 4.14 -4.65 4.21
CA TRP A 124 3.86 -3.26 3.92
C TRP A 124 3.05 -2.65 5.06
N HIS A 125 3.64 -1.66 5.72
CA HIS A 125 2.98 -0.84 6.73
C HIS A 125 2.50 0.45 6.08
N TYR A 126 1.23 0.78 6.27
CA TYR A 126 0.63 1.97 5.66
C TYR A 126 -0.51 2.49 6.52
N TYR A 127 -0.84 3.77 6.35
CA TYR A 127 -2.05 4.35 6.91
C TYR A 127 -3.21 4.16 5.94
N GLN A 128 -4.34 3.65 6.43
CA GLN A 128 -5.58 3.59 5.67
C GLN A 128 -6.47 4.76 6.09
N ASP A 129 -6.91 5.58 5.14
CA ASP A 129 -7.85 6.66 5.44
C ASP A 129 -9.23 6.13 5.83
N ALA A 130 -9.90 6.85 6.73
CA ALA A 130 -11.29 6.59 7.07
C ALA A 130 -12.18 6.91 5.85
N THR A 131 -13.08 5.99 5.49
CA THR A 131 -14.08 6.23 4.45
C THR A 131 -15.48 6.20 5.07
N PRO A 132 -16.31 7.23 4.89
CA PRO A 132 -17.65 7.26 5.47
C PRO A 132 -18.52 6.14 4.87
N ALA A 133 -19.49 5.67 5.67
CA ALA A 133 -20.53 4.79 5.15
C ALA A 133 -21.46 5.57 4.21
N THR A 134 -21.96 4.91 3.16
CA THR A 134 -23.05 5.47 2.35
C THR A 134 -24.35 4.79 2.73
N SER A 135 -25.44 5.56 2.84
CA SER A 135 -26.76 4.98 3.04
C SER A 135 -27.18 4.14 1.83
N GLY A 136 -28.04 3.14 2.07
CA GLY A 136 -28.74 2.46 0.99
C GLY A 136 -29.88 3.31 0.43
N TYR A 137 -30.38 2.95 -0.74
CA TYR A 137 -31.51 3.64 -1.36
C TYR A 137 -32.41 2.66 -2.10
N TYR A 138 -33.67 3.05 -2.30
CA TYR A 138 -34.59 2.30 -3.16
C TYR A 138 -34.41 2.70 -4.62
N LYS A 139 -34.07 1.73 -5.46
CA LYS A 139 -34.02 1.90 -6.92
C LYS A 139 -35.32 1.42 -7.54
N THR A 140 -36.00 2.29 -8.28
CA THR A 140 -37.17 1.91 -9.08
C THR A 140 -36.72 1.03 -10.24
N VAL A 141 -37.28 -0.17 -10.34
CA VAL A 141 -37.03 -1.13 -11.44
C VAL A 141 -38.19 -1.18 -12.44
N SER A 142 -39.37 -0.70 -12.05
CA SER A 142 -40.50 -0.52 -12.94
C SER A 142 -41.34 0.65 -12.45
N SER A 143 -41.68 1.56 -13.37
CA SER A 143 -42.60 2.66 -13.10
C SER A 143 -43.99 2.15 -12.77
N GLY A 144 -44.72 2.90 -11.95
CA GLY A 144 -46.14 2.67 -11.74
C GLY A 144 -46.88 2.81 -13.07
N LYS A 145 -47.84 1.92 -13.33
CA LYS A 145 -48.67 1.96 -14.53
C LYS A 145 -50.02 2.52 -14.14
N ARG A 146 -50.42 3.61 -14.80
CA ARG A 146 -51.79 4.10 -14.73
C ARG A 146 -52.60 3.40 -15.81
N LYS A 147 -53.68 2.73 -15.41
CA LYS A 147 -54.65 2.12 -16.31
C LYS A 147 -55.96 2.83 -16.14
N CYS A 148 -56.59 3.16 -17.27
CA CYS A 148 -57.86 3.83 -17.27
C CYS A 148 -58.83 3.16 -18.24
N GLY A 149 -60.12 3.26 -17.97
CA GLY A 149 -61.17 2.66 -18.77
C GLY A 149 -62.52 3.28 -18.46
N TYR A 150 -63.56 2.76 -19.11
CA TYR A 150 -64.94 3.20 -18.93
C TYR A 150 -65.76 2.09 -18.30
N TYR A 151 -66.66 2.46 -17.42
CA TYR A 151 -67.73 1.60 -16.96
C TYR A 151 -68.86 1.56 -18.00
N PRO A 152 -69.69 0.50 -18.01
CA PRO A 152 -70.81 0.37 -18.95
C PRO A 152 -71.84 1.53 -18.86
N ASN A 153 -71.92 2.22 -17.72
CA ASN A 153 -72.78 3.38 -17.51
C ASN A 153 -72.16 4.71 -17.99
N GLY A 154 -71.03 4.66 -18.70
CA GLY A 154 -70.35 5.83 -19.26
C GLY A 154 -69.46 6.59 -18.28
N SER A 155 -69.40 6.22 -17.00
CA SER A 155 -68.45 6.83 -16.07
C SER A 155 -67.03 6.29 -16.29
N TYR A 156 -66.03 7.12 -15.99
CA TYR A 156 -64.62 6.80 -16.23
C TYR A 156 -63.92 6.39 -14.93
N TYR A 157 -62.98 5.45 -15.02
CA TYR A 157 -62.10 5.11 -13.91
C TYR A 157 -60.64 5.08 -14.33
N CYS A 158 -59.77 5.40 -13.37
CA CYS A 158 -58.34 5.13 -13.44
C CYS A 158 -57.89 4.49 -12.13
N TYR A 159 -56.95 3.57 -12.22
CA TYR A 159 -56.15 3.17 -11.07
C TYR A 159 -54.67 3.15 -11.45
N THR A 160 -53.81 3.37 -10.44
CA THR A 160 -52.37 3.41 -10.62
C THR A 160 -51.75 2.29 -9.81
N THR A 161 -50.91 1.47 -10.45
CA THR A 161 -50.11 0.47 -9.71
C THR A 161 -48.90 1.15 -9.10
N ALA A 162 -48.51 0.75 -7.88
CA ALA A 162 -47.28 1.24 -7.28
C ALA A 162 -46.05 0.86 -8.15
N PRO A 163 -45.02 1.72 -8.22
CA PRO A 163 -43.76 1.37 -8.86
C PRO A 163 -43.08 0.22 -8.10
N LYS A 164 -42.48 -0.71 -8.84
CA LYS A 164 -41.67 -1.77 -8.22
C LYS A 164 -40.30 -1.18 -7.89
N LYS A 165 -39.91 -1.29 -6.62
CA LYS A 165 -38.62 -0.82 -6.11
C LYS A 165 -37.81 -1.99 -5.56
N VAL A 166 -36.49 -1.93 -5.69
CA VAL A 166 -35.55 -2.84 -5.02
C VAL A 166 -34.65 -2.04 -4.10
N TRP A 167 -34.36 -2.59 -2.93
CA TRP A 167 -33.41 -1.98 -2.00
C TRP A 167 -31.99 -2.22 -2.52
N VAL A 168 -31.23 -1.14 -2.72
CA VAL A 168 -29.82 -1.19 -3.03
C VAL A 168 -29.06 -0.89 -1.74
N PRO A 169 -28.34 -1.86 -1.16
CA PRO A 169 -27.57 -1.61 0.05
C PRO A 169 -26.47 -0.59 -0.22
N GLY A 170 -26.25 0.27 0.77
CA GLY A 170 -25.13 1.19 0.77
C GLY A 170 -23.79 0.48 1.00
N LYS A 171 -22.70 1.25 0.99
CA LYS A 171 -21.36 0.76 1.30
C LYS A 171 -21.06 0.98 2.77
N PRO A 172 -20.61 -0.04 3.52
CA PRO A 172 -20.15 0.18 4.88
C PRO A 172 -18.94 1.10 4.87
N GLY A 173 -18.85 1.94 5.90
CA GLY A 173 -17.66 2.76 6.14
C GLY A 173 -16.46 1.90 6.49
N ARG A 174 -15.27 2.49 6.42
CA ARG A 174 -14.02 1.86 6.85
C ARG A 174 -13.36 2.80 7.85
N SER A 175 -12.93 2.25 8.97
CA SER A 175 -12.15 3.01 9.94
C SER A 175 -10.78 3.35 9.35
N GLY A 176 -10.29 4.52 9.75
CA GLY A 176 -8.92 4.93 9.50
C GLY A 176 -7.92 4.16 10.36
N GLY A 177 -6.63 4.39 10.14
CA GLY A 177 -5.55 3.95 11.02
C GLY A 177 -4.49 3.09 10.33
N SER A 178 -3.44 2.80 11.10
CA SER A 178 -2.31 1.98 10.68
C SER A 178 -2.74 0.56 10.29
N ARG A 179 -2.21 0.05 9.18
CA ARG A 179 -2.49 -1.28 8.64
C ARG A 179 -1.19 -1.96 8.26
N VAL A 180 -1.24 -3.29 8.34
CA VAL A 180 -0.16 -4.17 7.93
C VAL A 180 -0.68 -5.10 6.85
N THR A 181 0.03 -5.17 5.73
CA THR A 181 -0.25 -6.15 4.67
C THR A 181 0.96 -7.03 4.43
N HIS A 182 0.74 -8.34 4.49
CA HIS A 182 1.75 -9.34 4.16
C HIS A 182 1.49 -9.86 2.75
N TYR A 183 2.53 -9.90 1.93
CA TYR A 183 2.44 -10.47 0.60
C TYR A 183 3.74 -11.17 0.21
N THR A 184 3.61 -12.08 -0.74
CA THR A 184 4.74 -12.82 -1.30
C THR A 184 4.83 -12.51 -2.77
N TRP A 185 5.98 -11.99 -3.19
CA TRP A 185 6.33 -11.94 -4.60
C TRP A 185 6.81 -13.32 -5.01
N VAL A 186 6.29 -13.83 -6.11
CA VAL A 186 6.65 -15.12 -6.70
C VAL A 186 7.13 -14.86 -8.12
N ASN A 187 8.30 -15.37 -8.47
CA ASN A 187 8.90 -15.30 -9.78
C ASN A 187 9.00 -16.71 -10.38
N ASP A 188 8.50 -16.86 -11.60
CA ASP A 188 8.72 -18.02 -12.45
C ASP A 188 10.06 -17.85 -13.16
N CYS A 189 11.04 -18.66 -12.75
CA CYS A 189 12.40 -18.63 -13.27
C CYS A 189 12.51 -19.14 -14.72
N GLU A 190 11.55 -19.93 -15.20
CA GLU A 190 11.54 -20.46 -16.57
C GLU A 190 10.86 -19.46 -17.52
N ASP A 191 9.61 -19.09 -17.20
CA ASP A 191 8.78 -18.26 -18.08
C ASP A 191 9.09 -16.76 -17.93
N LYS A 192 9.96 -16.39 -16.97
CA LYS A 192 10.33 -15.00 -16.66
C LYS A 192 9.10 -14.15 -16.39
N THR A 193 8.17 -14.69 -15.60
CA THR A 193 6.97 -13.99 -15.15
C THR A 193 6.96 -13.87 -13.64
N TYR A 194 6.21 -12.92 -13.11
CA TYR A 194 6.04 -12.79 -11.66
C TYR A 194 4.60 -12.48 -11.28
N ALA A 195 4.26 -12.75 -10.03
CA ALA A 195 2.97 -12.50 -9.44
C ALA A 195 3.09 -12.13 -7.96
N TYR A 196 2.05 -11.51 -7.43
CA TYR A 196 1.94 -11.21 -6.00
C TYR A 196 0.82 -12.03 -5.37
N TYR A 197 1.14 -12.67 -4.25
CA TYR A 197 0.23 -13.47 -3.45
C TYR A 197 -0.05 -12.75 -2.13
N TYR A 198 -1.31 -12.37 -1.91
CA TYR A 198 -1.78 -11.73 -0.68
C TYR A 198 -2.55 -12.76 0.13
N SER A 199 -2.16 -12.99 1.38
CA SER A 199 -2.76 -14.04 2.23
C SER A 199 -2.82 -15.41 1.54
N GLY A 200 -1.76 -15.76 0.81
CA GLY A 200 -1.64 -17.04 0.09
C GLY A 200 -2.46 -17.13 -1.20
N LYS A 201 -3.16 -16.08 -1.62
CA LYS A 201 -3.97 -16.06 -2.86
C LYS A 201 -3.36 -15.13 -3.91
N LEU A 202 -3.37 -15.58 -5.16
CA LEU A 202 -2.96 -14.77 -6.30
C LEU A 202 -3.82 -13.50 -6.37
N LYS A 203 -3.17 -12.33 -6.44
CA LYS A 203 -3.84 -11.05 -6.65
C LYS A 203 -3.56 -10.57 -8.07
N GLY A 204 -4.59 -10.58 -8.91
CA GLY A 204 -4.49 -10.16 -10.31
C GLY A 204 -3.99 -11.29 -11.20
N LYS A 205 -3.13 -10.95 -12.17
CA LYS A 205 -2.58 -11.89 -13.16
C LYS A 205 -1.05 -11.90 -13.06
N TRP A 206 -0.43 -12.97 -13.54
CA TRP A 206 1.00 -13.02 -13.78
C TRP A 206 1.42 -11.93 -14.78
N LYS A 207 2.57 -11.31 -14.53
CA LYS A 207 3.13 -10.22 -15.33
C LYS A 207 4.47 -10.64 -15.89
N LYS A 208 4.86 -10.11 -17.06
CA LYS A 208 6.21 -10.28 -17.60
C LYS A 208 7.22 -9.65 -16.64
N GLY A 209 8.24 -10.42 -16.27
CA GLY A 209 9.35 -10.05 -15.42
C GLY A 209 10.67 -9.97 -16.15
N ARG A 210 11.72 -9.69 -15.39
CA ARG A 210 13.11 -9.80 -15.84
C ARG A 210 13.71 -11.11 -15.31
N THR A 211 14.85 -11.51 -15.85
CA THR A 211 15.66 -12.56 -15.24
C THR A 211 16.07 -12.11 -13.84
N VAL A 212 15.94 -13.02 -12.88
CA VAL A 212 16.30 -12.82 -11.48
C VAL A 212 17.51 -13.71 -11.22
N ASP A 213 18.64 -13.13 -10.82
CA ASP A 213 19.89 -13.89 -10.69
C ASP A 213 19.80 -15.00 -9.64
N GLU A 214 19.00 -14.78 -8.59
CA GLU A 214 18.74 -15.76 -7.55
C GLU A 214 18.07 -17.05 -8.07
N CYS A 215 17.47 -17.02 -9.27
CA CYS A 215 16.99 -18.25 -9.91
C CYS A 215 18.11 -19.26 -10.20
N LYS A 216 19.37 -18.82 -10.35
CA LYS A 216 20.52 -19.71 -10.62
C LYS A 216 20.86 -20.62 -9.45
N GLN A 217 20.53 -20.19 -8.24
CA GLN A 217 20.83 -20.90 -6.98
C GLN A 217 19.55 -21.34 -6.25
N ILE A 218 18.43 -21.49 -6.98
CA ILE A 218 17.13 -21.77 -6.37
C ILE A 218 17.09 -23.04 -5.52
N ASP A 219 17.91 -24.03 -5.87
CA ASP A 219 17.97 -25.30 -5.16
C ASP A 219 18.53 -25.19 -3.74
N GLU A 220 19.33 -24.17 -3.46
CA GLU A 220 19.90 -23.88 -2.14
C GLU A 220 18.86 -23.28 -1.17
N PHE A 221 17.76 -22.75 -1.69
CA PHE A 221 16.78 -22.06 -0.85
C PHE A 221 15.84 -23.02 -0.11
N SER A 222 15.49 -22.59 1.10
CA SER A 222 14.49 -23.27 1.92
C SER A 222 13.10 -23.24 1.25
N ARG A 223 12.29 -24.27 1.54
CA ARG A 223 10.96 -24.40 0.94
C ARG A 223 9.94 -23.48 1.61
N LEU A 224 9.16 -22.77 0.80
CA LEU A 224 7.95 -22.08 1.24
C LEU A 224 6.71 -22.90 0.90
N ASN A 225 5.85 -23.13 1.90
CA ASN A 225 4.57 -23.82 1.72
C ASN A 225 3.48 -22.86 1.21
N LEU A 226 3.66 -22.37 -0.02
CA LEU A 226 2.66 -21.58 -0.74
C LEU A 226 2.01 -22.44 -1.82
N LYS A 227 0.68 -22.40 -1.94
CA LYS A 227 -0.05 -23.05 -3.04
C LYS A 227 -0.16 -22.06 -4.21
N LEU A 228 0.41 -22.43 -5.35
CA LEU A 228 0.33 -21.65 -6.60
C LEU A 228 -0.88 -22.08 -7.45
#